data_AF-A0A8J7BHL0-F1
#
_entry.id   AF-A0A8J7BHL0-F1
#
_cell.length_a   1.000
_cell.length_b   1.000
_cell.length_c   1.000
_cell.angle_alpha   90.00
_cell.angle_beta   90.00
_cell.angle_gamma   90.00
#
_symmetry.space_group_name_H-M   'P 1'
#
loop_
_entity.id
_entity.type
_entity.pdbx_description
1 polymer ?
#
loop_
_entity_poly.entity_id
_entity_poly.type
_entity_poly.pdbx_seq_one_letter_code
_entity_poly.pdbx_strand_id
1 'polypeptide(L)'
;MSPGQVAQLIRTNGYYVGFSLQPSILQGLLTFAKTTPCYANRNPSQPFYIQNKDKIVKDLDTPLLVAGYLDSHESCQAYQKIKHDPYLLAIASQYLNHPAVYLRGELAWGFPAPATLDDKIKTARVYHCDINDFKTIKFFFYLTEVGEDEGPHVYMQGTHRTRKFSHQGLGQRCAAIDDETLVQTYGRDRVQVVTGAAGLGFAGDPYCLHKGTVPTKNPRLLLQLEFGITPYRIWYF
;
A
#
# COMPACT_ATOMS: atom_id res chain seq x y z
N MET A 1 -3.63 21.71 -2.04
CA MET A 1 -2.76 21.87 -3.23
C MET A 1 -3.52 21.48 -4.48
N SER A 2 -3.21 22.08 -5.63
CA SER A 2 -3.82 21.65 -6.90
C SER A 2 -3.36 20.25 -7.30
N PRO A 3 -4.13 19.51 -8.13
CA PRO A 3 -3.71 18.21 -8.63
C PRO A 3 -2.33 18.22 -9.32
N GLY A 4 -2.04 19.28 -10.09
CA GLY A 4 -0.76 19.44 -10.78
C GLY A 4 0.42 19.65 -9.84
N GLN A 5 0.24 20.40 -8.75
CA GLN A 5 1.28 20.56 -7.71
C GLN A 5 1.60 19.23 -7.04
N VAL A 6 0.58 18.47 -6.67
CA VAL A 6 0.76 17.14 -6.05
C VAL A 6 1.45 16.19 -7.02
N ALA A 7 0.99 16.12 -8.27
CA ALA A 7 1.63 15.29 -9.30
C ALA A 7 3.10 15.68 -9.51
N GLN A 8 3.43 16.98 -9.46
CA GLN A 8 4.82 17.44 -9.57
C GLN A 8 5.67 17.01 -8.38
N LEU A 9 5.14 17.05 -7.15
CA LEU A 9 5.83 16.54 -5.97
C LEU A 9 6.13 15.05 -6.10
N ILE A 10 5.16 14.25 -6.58
CA ILE A 10 5.37 12.81 -6.83
C ILE A 10 6.44 12.60 -7.91
N ARG A 11 6.44 13.37 -9.01
CA ARG A 11 7.50 13.27 -10.05
C ARG A 11 8.89 13.60 -9.51
N THR A 12 9.00 14.57 -8.62
CA THR A 12 10.28 14.97 -8.03
C THR A 12 10.76 13.98 -6.98
N ASN A 13 9.89 13.64 -6.02
CA ASN A 13 10.26 12.90 -4.81
C ASN A 13 10.01 11.38 -4.92
N GLY A 14 9.18 10.95 -5.85
CA GLY A 14 8.69 9.58 -5.97
C GLY A 14 7.44 9.30 -5.13
N TYR A 15 7.03 10.25 -4.27
CA TYR A 15 5.86 10.13 -3.41
C TYR A 15 5.34 11.50 -2.96
N TYR A 16 4.15 11.50 -2.36
CA TYR A 16 3.53 12.64 -1.69
C TYR A 16 2.74 12.16 -0.48
N VAL A 17 2.84 12.87 0.65
CA VAL A 17 2.05 12.64 1.87
C VAL A 17 1.27 13.91 2.17
N GLY A 18 0.00 13.78 2.54
CA GLY A 18 -0.83 14.92 2.93
C GLY A 18 -2.25 14.90 2.37
N PHE A 19 -2.74 13.74 1.94
CA PHE A 19 -4.18 13.57 1.77
C PHE A 19 -4.83 13.32 3.12
N SER A 20 -6.12 13.64 3.22
CA SER A 20 -6.94 13.31 4.38
C SER A 20 -8.27 12.77 3.88
N LEU A 21 -8.67 11.61 4.38
CA LEU A 21 -10.02 11.10 4.15
C LEU A 21 -11.05 12.01 4.80
N GLN A 22 -12.20 12.14 4.13
CA GLN A 22 -13.38 12.69 4.78
C GLN A 22 -13.82 11.74 5.90
N PRO A 23 -14.25 12.25 7.07
CA PRO A 23 -14.67 11.41 8.20
C PRO A 23 -15.76 10.39 7.83
N SER A 24 -16.69 10.76 6.95
CA SER A 24 -17.76 9.87 6.47
C SER A 24 -17.24 8.69 5.64
N ILE A 25 -16.20 8.90 4.82
CA ILE A 25 -15.56 7.84 4.02
C ILE A 25 -14.78 6.91 4.96
N LEU A 26 -13.98 7.48 5.87
CA LEU A 26 -13.23 6.70 6.86
C LEU A 26 -14.18 5.83 7.69
N GLN A 27 -15.24 6.41 8.23
CA GLN A 27 -16.23 5.66 9.03
C GLN A 27 -16.92 4.58 8.21
N GLY A 28 -17.27 4.84 6.95
CA GLY A 28 -17.87 3.84 6.06
C GLY A 28 -16.96 2.66 5.79
N LEU A 29 -15.66 2.90 5.55
CA LEU A 29 -14.66 1.84 5.38
C LEU A 29 -14.43 1.04 6.67
N LEU A 30 -14.38 1.70 7.83
CA LEU A 30 -14.24 1.04 9.13
C LEU A 30 -15.46 0.19 9.47
N THR A 31 -16.67 0.67 9.19
CA THR A 31 -17.90 -0.11 9.37
C THR A 31 -17.86 -1.35 8.48
N PHE A 32 -17.56 -1.20 7.18
CA PHE A 32 -17.41 -2.32 6.26
C PHE A 32 -16.39 -3.35 6.77
N ALA A 33 -15.22 -2.88 7.20
CA ALA A 33 -14.17 -3.76 7.72
C ALA A 33 -14.62 -4.56 8.96
N LYS A 34 -15.46 -3.99 9.82
CA LYS A 34 -16.01 -4.68 11.00
C LYS A 34 -17.13 -5.65 10.67
N THR A 35 -17.95 -5.35 9.67
CA THR A 35 -19.18 -6.11 9.36
C THR A 35 -19.05 -7.09 8.20
N THR A 36 -17.89 -7.17 7.57
CA THR A 36 -17.64 -8.07 6.43
C THR A 36 -16.48 -9.01 6.77
N PRO A 37 -16.56 -10.31 6.42
CA PRO A 37 -15.43 -11.20 6.62
C PRO A 37 -14.23 -10.75 5.78
N CYS A 38 -13.05 -10.80 6.40
CA CYS A 38 -11.75 -10.74 5.72
C CYS A 38 -11.16 -12.14 5.62
N TYR A 39 -10.13 -12.30 4.81
CA TYR A 39 -9.56 -13.60 4.46
C TYR A 39 -8.14 -13.71 5.00
N ALA A 40 -7.93 -14.67 5.90
CA ALA A 40 -6.63 -14.90 6.53
C ALA A 40 -5.57 -15.18 5.46
N ASN A 41 -4.44 -14.45 5.53
CA ASN A 41 -3.34 -14.52 4.56
C ASN A 41 -3.81 -14.45 3.09
N ARG A 42 -4.89 -13.69 2.82
CA ARG A 42 -5.54 -13.55 1.50
C ARG A 42 -6.07 -14.88 0.91
N ASN A 43 -6.33 -15.88 1.75
CA ASN A 43 -6.88 -17.17 1.32
C ASN A 43 -8.42 -17.17 1.35
N PRO A 44 -9.12 -17.27 0.19
CA PRO A 44 -10.58 -17.28 0.12
C PRO A 44 -11.25 -18.38 0.95
N SER A 45 -10.55 -19.49 1.21
CA SER A 45 -11.05 -20.62 2.01
C SER A 45 -10.94 -20.39 3.52
N GLN A 46 -10.37 -19.28 3.97
CA GLN A 46 -10.19 -18.95 5.39
C GLN A 46 -10.83 -17.58 5.75
N PRO A 47 -12.17 -17.43 5.59
CA PRO A 47 -12.87 -16.22 5.98
C PRO A 47 -13.00 -16.11 7.50
N PHE A 48 -12.87 -14.90 8.03
CA PHE A 48 -13.17 -14.60 9.43
C PHE A 48 -13.56 -13.12 9.59
N TYR A 49 -14.38 -12.84 10.60
CA TYR A 49 -14.64 -11.47 11.02
C TYR A 49 -13.49 -10.97 11.90
N ILE A 50 -13.10 -9.71 11.74
CA ILE A 50 -11.92 -9.16 12.44
C ILE A 50 -12.02 -9.26 13.97
N GLN A 51 -13.22 -9.15 14.55
CA GLN A 51 -13.42 -9.36 16.00
C GLN A 51 -13.08 -10.77 16.49
N ASN A 52 -13.05 -11.76 15.59
CA ASN A 52 -12.73 -13.15 15.89
C ASN A 52 -11.26 -13.50 15.58
N LYS A 53 -10.38 -12.50 15.42
CA LYS A 53 -8.95 -12.69 15.12
C LYS A 53 -8.28 -13.72 16.04
N ASP A 54 -8.52 -13.63 17.35
CA ASP A 54 -7.81 -14.49 18.32
C ASP A 54 -8.25 -15.95 18.25
N LYS A 55 -9.43 -16.22 17.68
CA LYS A 55 -9.88 -17.57 17.38
C LYS A 55 -9.15 -18.11 16.14
N ILE A 56 -9.19 -17.39 15.03
CA ILE A 56 -8.57 -17.87 13.78
C ILE A 56 -7.05 -18.04 13.93
N VAL A 57 -6.38 -17.20 14.70
CA VAL A 57 -4.93 -17.34 14.97
C VAL A 57 -4.59 -18.67 15.65
N LYS A 58 -5.48 -19.22 16.48
CA LYS A 58 -5.28 -20.53 17.11
C LYS A 58 -5.54 -21.70 16.17
N ASP A 59 -6.41 -21.49 15.19
CA ASP A 59 -6.85 -22.51 14.23
C ASP A 59 -5.92 -22.57 12.99
N LEU A 60 -5.05 -21.57 12.80
CA LEU A 60 -4.11 -21.50 11.68
C LEU A 60 -2.79 -22.21 11.99
N ASP A 61 -2.32 -23.03 11.05
CA ASP A 61 -0.98 -23.64 11.09
C ASP A 61 0.15 -22.64 10.77
N THR A 62 -0.21 -21.43 10.32
CA THR A 62 0.73 -20.39 9.90
C THR A 62 0.42 -19.06 10.59
N PRO A 63 1.41 -18.18 10.79
CA PRO A 63 1.17 -16.86 11.35
C PRO A 63 0.15 -16.07 10.52
N LEU A 64 -0.79 -15.40 11.18
CA LEU A 64 -1.69 -14.45 10.52
C LEU A 64 -0.94 -13.15 10.26
N LEU A 65 -0.38 -13.00 9.07
CA LEU A 65 0.45 -11.85 8.70
C LEU A 65 -0.39 -10.72 8.09
N VAL A 66 -1.37 -11.09 7.28
CA VAL A 66 -2.24 -10.17 6.55
C VAL A 66 -3.66 -10.74 6.51
N ALA A 67 -4.68 -9.88 6.49
CA ALA A 67 -6.02 -10.29 6.12
C ALA A 67 -6.61 -9.29 5.13
N GLY A 68 -6.83 -9.74 3.90
CA GLY A 68 -7.40 -8.92 2.83
C GLY A 68 -8.90 -9.11 2.73
N TYR A 69 -9.62 -8.10 2.24
CA TYR A 69 -11.04 -8.23 1.91
C TYR A 69 -11.28 -8.78 0.49
N LEU A 70 -10.21 -9.08 -0.27
CA LEU A 70 -10.26 -9.51 -1.67
C LEU A 70 -11.24 -8.64 -2.46
N ASP A 71 -12.06 -9.16 -3.37
CA ASP A 71 -12.99 -8.35 -4.15
C ASP A 71 -14.22 -7.85 -3.35
N SER A 72 -14.40 -8.30 -2.10
CA SER A 72 -15.60 -7.91 -1.31
C SER A 72 -15.64 -6.42 -1.02
N HIS A 73 -14.48 -5.73 -0.98
CA HIS A 73 -14.41 -4.29 -0.76
C HIS A 73 -15.11 -3.48 -1.87
N GLU A 74 -15.28 -4.04 -3.08
CA GLU A 74 -15.98 -3.36 -4.17
C GLU A 74 -17.48 -3.16 -3.85
N SER A 75 -18.06 -3.94 -2.92
CA SER A 75 -19.44 -3.71 -2.45
C SER A 75 -19.57 -2.50 -1.49
N CYS A 76 -18.45 -1.96 -0.97
CA CYS A 76 -18.46 -0.87 -0.02
C CYS A 76 -18.71 0.48 -0.72
N GLN A 77 -19.79 1.19 -0.34
CA GLN A 77 -20.09 2.50 -0.91
C GLN A 77 -18.99 3.53 -0.63
N ALA A 78 -18.36 3.49 0.55
CA ALA A 78 -17.26 4.40 0.88
C ALA A 78 -16.02 4.13 0.01
N TYR A 79 -15.74 2.85 -0.29
CA TYR A 79 -14.71 2.45 -1.25
C TYR A 79 -15.01 2.99 -2.66
N GLN A 80 -16.26 2.85 -3.13
CA GLN A 80 -16.65 3.38 -4.44
C GLN A 80 -16.50 4.89 -4.55
N LYS A 81 -16.79 5.64 -3.47
CA LYS A 81 -16.62 7.10 -3.44
C LYS A 81 -15.16 7.51 -3.62
N ILE A 82 -14.23 6.86 -2.92
CA ILE A 82 -12.81 7.21 -3.01
C ILE A 82 -12.16 6.71 -4.31
N LYS A 83 -12.56 5.54 -4.80
CA LYS A 83 -12.14 5.00 -6.11
C LYS A 83 -12.45 5.96 -7.25
N HIS A 84 -13.59 6.64 -7.19
CA HIS A 84 -14.04 7.61 -8.20
C HIS A 84 -13.87 9.07 -7.76
N ASP A 85 -13.00 9.33 -6.79
CA ASP A 85 -12.78 10.70 -6.31
C ASP A 85 -12.16 11.56 -7.44
N PRO A 86 -12.80 12.68 -7.83
CA PRO A 86 -12.36 13.47 -8.97
C PRO A 86 -11.00 14.14 -8.73
N TYR A 87 -10.63 14.41 -7.47
CA TYR A 87 -9.35 15.00 -7.14
C TYR A 87 -8.22 13.96 -7.26
N LEU A 88 -8.42 12.74 -6.78
CA LEU A 88 -7.44 11.65 -6.95
C LEU A 88 -7.26 11.27 -8.43
N LEU A 89 -8.37 11.16 -9.18
CA LEU A 89 -8.34 10.90 -10.62
C LEU A 89 -7.62 12.00 -11.39
N ALA A 90 -7.81 13.27 -11.00
CA ALA A 90 -7.09 14.39 -11.60
C ALA A 90 -5.58 14.32 -11.31
N ILE A 91 -5.18 14.02 -10.06
CA ILE A 91 -3.76 13.84 -9.71
C ILE A 91 -3.15 12.69 -10.51
N ALA A 92 -3.84 11.54 -10.55
CA ALA A 92 -3.39 10.37 -11.29
C ALA A 92 -3.22 10.71 -12.77
N SER A 93 -4.21 11.37 -13.39
CA SER A 93 -4.15 11.70 -14.81
C SER A 93 -3.01 12.67 -15.13
N GLN A 94 -2.81 13.67 -14.26
CA GLN A 94 -1.69 14.59 -14.37
C GLN A 94 -0.36 13.83 -14.25
N TYR A 95 -0.18 13.04 -13.19
CA TYR A 95 1.04 12.25 -12.97
C TYR A 95 1.37 11.34 -14.16
N LEU A 96 0.36 10.59 -14.62
CA LEU A 96 0.45 9.66 -15.73
C LEU A 96 0.64 10.37 -17.08
N ASN A 97 0.28 11.65 -17.19
CA ASN A 97 0.21 12.39 -18.45
C ASN A 97 -0.73 11.72 -19.46
N HIS A 98 -1.82 11.16 -18.95
CA HIS A 98 -2.82 10.37 -19.67
C HIS A 98 -4.08 10.26 -18.80
N PRO A 99 -5.29 10.14 -19.35
CA PRO A 99 -6.48 9.79 -18.55
C PRO A 99 -6.21 8.56 -17.66
N ALA A 100 -6.42 8.73 -16.34
CA ALA A 100 -6.20 7.66 -15.38
C ALA A 100 -7.32 6.63 -15.45
N VAL A 101 -6.93 5.36 -15.43
CA VAL A 101 -7.83 4.20 -15.38
C VAL A 101 -7.59 3.48 -14.07
N TYR A 102 -8.67 3.19 -13.32
CA TYR A 102 -8.58 2.34 -12.14
C TYR A 102 -8.21 0.91 -12.55
N LEU A 103 -7.16 0.36 -11.94
CA LEU A 103 -6.71 -0.99 -12.22
C LEU A 103 -7.21 -1.96 -11.15
N ARG A 104 -6.95 -1.63 -9.89
CA ARG A 104 -7.29 -2.46 -8.72
C ARG A 104 -7.20 -1.65 -7.44
N GLY A 105 -7.67 -2.24 -6.35
CA GLY A 105 -7.35 -1.79 -5.02
C GLY A 105 -7.37 -2.93 -4.03
N GLU A 106 -6.95 -2.62 -2.82
CA GLU A 106 -6.88 -3.57 -1.73
C GLU A 106 -7.25 -2.87 -0.44
N LEU A 107 -8.12 -3.51 0.33
CA LEU A 107 -8.31 -3.21 1.74
C LEU A 107 -7.74 -4.39 2.52
N ALA A 108 -6.77 -4.14 3.39
CA ALA A 108 -6.12 -5.21 4.13
C ALA A 108 -5.59 -4.78 5.50
N TRP A 109 -5.72 -5.71 6.46
CA TRP A 109 -5.05 -5.65 7.75
C TRP A 109 -3.64 -6.21 7.64
N GLY A 110 -2.66 -5.55 8.25
CA GLY A 110 -1.36 -6.13 8.60
C GLY A 110 -1.28 -6.34 10.10
N PHE A 111 -0.76 -7.49 10.54
CA PHE A 111 -0.74 -7.87 11.95
C PHE A 111 0.69 -8.01 12.51
N PRO A 112 0.88 -7.82 13.83
CA PRO A 112 2.12 -8.15 14.51
C PRO A 112 2.23 -9.66 14.70
N ALA A 113 3.05 -10.27 13.84
CA ALA A 113 3.29 -11.71 13.86
C ALA A 113 4.71 -12.01 13.36
N PRO A 114 5.35 -13.09 13.86
CA PRO A 114 6.64 -13.53 13.34
C PRO A 114 6.57 -13.81 11.85
N ALA A 115 7.54 -13.32 11.09
CA ALA A 115 7.61 -13.45 9.64
C ALA A 115 9.03 -13.82 9.21
N THR A 116 9.15 -14.85 8.39
CA THR A 116 10.39 -15.20 7.69
C THR A 116 10.73 -14.16 6.62
N LEU A 117 11.91 -14.26 5.99
CA LEU A 117 12.24 -13.40 4.85
C LEU A 117 11.27 -13.61 3.68
N ASP A 118 10.92 -14.85 3.39
CA ASP A 118 9.97 -15.20 2.32
C ASP A 118 8.59 -14.59 2.60
N ASP A 119 8.12 -14.67 3.85
CA ASP A 119 6.90 -14.00 4.30
C ASP A 119 6.95 -12.49 4.08
N LYS A 120 8.07 -11.86 4.43
CA LYS A 120 8.25 -10.41 4.24
C LYS A 120 8.25 -10.04 2.77
N ILE A 121 8.88 -10.83 1.90
CA ILE A 121 8.87 -10.61 0.45
C ILE A 121 7.44 -10.73 -0.09
N LYS A 122 6.74 -11.83 0.21
CA LYS A 122 5.36 -12.09 -0.25
C LYS A 122 4.34 -11.06 0.24
N THR A 123 4.63 -10.43 1.38
CA THR A 123 3.77 -9.40 1.97
C THR A 123 4.26 -7.98 1.75
N ALA A 124 5.21 -7.76 0.83
CA ALA A 124 5.72 -6.43 0.47
C ALA A 124 6.34 -5.65 1.66
N ARG A 125 6.98 -6.39 2.57
CA ARG A 125 7.58 -5.89 3.82
C ARG A 125 9.12 -5.73 3.79
N VAL A 126 9.70 -5.83 2.61
CA VAL A 126 11.11 -5.53 2.29
C VAL A 126 11.14 -4.43 1.23
N TYR A 127 12.24 -3.71 1.08
CA TYR A 127 12.33 -2.73 -0.01
C TYR A 127 12.19 -3.39 -1.38
N HIS A 128 11.18 -2.95 -2.13
CA HIS A 128 10.90 -3.40 -3.48
C HIS A 128 10.42 -2.23 -4.33
N CYS A 129 10.28 -2.49 -5.62
CA CYS A 129 9.53 -1.63 -6.52
C CYS A 129 8.49 -2.50 -7.23
N ASP A 130 7.35 -1.92 -7.55
CA ASP A 130 6.37 -2.60 -8.38
C ASP A 130 6.58 -2.26 -9.85
N ILE A 131 6.44 -3.27 -10.70
CA ILE A 131 6.49 -3.13 -12.14
C ILE A 131 5.21 -3.77 -12.67
N ASN A 132 4.08 -3.05 -12.48
CA ASN A 132 2.74 -3.58 -12.76
C ASN A 132 2.24 -3.21 -14.17
N ASP A 133 2.69 -2.08 -14.73
CA ASP A 133 2.37 -1.60 -16.08
C ASP A 133 3.50 -0.64 -16.55
N PHE A 134 3.39 -0.12 -17.77
CA PHE A 134 4.27 0.92 -18.31
C PHE A 134 4.31 2.16 -17.42
N LYS A 135 3.16 2.57 -16.87
CA LYS A 135 3.09 3.70 -15.94
C LYS A 135 1.88 3.57 -15.01
N THR A 136 2.13 3.48 -13.71
CA THR A 136 1.08 3.45 -12.68
C THR A 136 1.36 4.44 -11.55
N ILE A 137 0.34 4.67 -10.73
CA ILE A 137 0.41 5.42 -9.49
C ILE A 137 -0.45 4.72 -8.45
N LYS A 138 0.03 4.66 -7.21
CA LYS A 138 -0.72 4.10 -6.09
C LYS A 138 -1.07 5.18 -5.07
N PHE A 139 -2.30 5.14 -4.58
CA PHE A 139 -2.77 5.92 -3.44
C PHE A 139 -3.00 4.99 -2.27
N PHE A 140 -2.72 5.49 -1.08
CA PHE A 140 -2.78 4.75 0.16
C PHE A 140 -3.47 5.60 1.23
N PHE A 141 -4.25 4.96 2.09
CA PHE A 141 -4.89 5.61 3.23
C PHE A 141 -4.84 4.71 4.44
N TYR A 142 -4.27 5.22 5.54
CA TYR A 142 -4.37 4.54 6.83
C TYR A 142 -5.78 4.69 7.38
N LEU A 143 -6.40 3.57 7.78
CA LEU A 143 -7.72 3.59 8.43
C LEU A 143 -7.62 3.43 9.95
N THR A 144 -6.43 3.09 10.44
CA THR A 144 -6.03 3.12 11.85
C THR A 144 -4.95 4.18 12.04
N GLU A 145 -4.67 4.54 13.29
CA GLU A 145 -3.45 5.29 13.62
C GLU A 145 -2.22 4.42 13.32
N VAL A 146 -1.16 5.05 12.80
CA VAL A 146 0.08 4.38 12.44
C VAL A 146 1.26 5.20 12.96
N GLY A 147 1.88 4.73 14.05
CA GLY A 147 3.18 5.17 14.50
C GLY A 147 4.30 4.30 13.92
N GLU A 148 5.47 4.33 14.55
CA GLU A 148 6.64 3.56 14.11
C GLU A 148 6.46 2.03 14.30
N ASP A 149 5.67 1.63 15.29
CA ASP A 149 5.44 0.23 15.67
C ASP A 149 4.23 -0.42 14.98
N GLU A 150 3.43 0.37 14.25
CA GLU A 150 2.24 -0.10 13.54
C GLU A 150 2.54 -0.55 12.10
N GLY A 151 3.81 -0.68 11.77
CA GLY A 151 4.26 -1.08 10.45
C GLY A 151 4.02 0.02 9.40
N PRO A 152 4.56 1.24 9.55
CA PRO A 152 4.39 2.33 8.58
C PRO A 152 4.93 1.95 7.19
N HIS A 153 4.46 2.69 6.19
CA HIS A 153 5.01 2.63 4.83
C HIS A 153 6.28 3.47 4.79
N VAL A 154 7.28 3.01 4.04
CA VAL A 154 8.57 3.68 3.94
C VAL A 154 8.93 3.85 2.49
N TYR A 155 9.23 5.07 2.08
CA TYR A 155 9.78 5.39 0.76
C TYR A 155 11.28 5.65 0.84
N MET A 156 11.97 5.41 -0.25
CA MET A 156 13.33 5.85 -0.47
C MET A 156 13.32 6.93 -1.57
N GLN A 157 13.31 8.19 -1.15
CA GLN A 157 13.03 9.35 -1.98
C GLN A 157 13.90 9.40 -3.25
N GLY A 158 13.28 9.68 -4.40
CA GLY A 158 13.96 9.89 -5.68
C GLY A 158 14.46 8.62 -6.38
N THR A 159 14.31 7.44 -5.77
CA THR A 159 14.82 6.19 -6.36
C THR A 159 14.05 5.77 -7.62
N HIS A 160 12.81 6.22 -7.80
CA HIS A 160 12.09 6.03 -9.08
C HIS A 160 12.85 6.60 -10.30
N ARG A 161 13.80 7.53 -10.09
CA ARG A 161 14.62 8.12 -11.17
C ARG A 161 16.13 7.94 -11.00
N THR A 162 16.60 7.58 -9.81
CA THR A 162 18.04 7.60 -9.47
C THR A 162 18.59 6.25 -9.04
N ARG A 163 17.87 5.15 -9.29
CA ARG A 163 18.38 3.80 -9.02
C ARG A 163 19.64 3.49 -9.82
N LYS A 164 20.58 2.76 -9.22
CA LYS A 164 21.75 2.20 -9.92
C LYS A 164 21.28 1.35 -11.09
N PHE A 165 22.02 1.35 -12.20
CA PHE A 165 21.68 0.58 -13.40
C PHE A 165 21.51 -0.92 -13.09
N SER A 166 22.36 -1.50 -12.24
CA SER A 166 22.22 -2.89 -11.77
C SER A 166 20.89 -3.14 -11.04
N HIS A 167 20.44 -2.20 -10.20
CA HIS A 167 19.18 -2.30 -9.48
C HIS A 167 17.96 -2.05 -10.38
N GLN A 168 18.11 -1.29 -11.47
CA GLN A 168 17.09 -1.19 -12.50
C GLN A 168 16.92 -2.53 -13.23
N GLY A 169 18.03 -3.19 -13.58
CA GLY A 169 18.03 -4.53 -14.20
C GLY A 169 17.46 -5.63 -13.31
N LEU A 170 17.61 -5.52 -11.98
CA LEU A 170 16.98 -6.45 -11.04
C LEU A 170 15.45 -6.25 -10.94
N GLY A 171 14.96 -5.03 -11.15
CA GLY A 171 13.54 -4.71 -11.01
C GLY A 171 12.97 -5.13 -9.66
N GLN A 172 11.89 -5.92 -9.66
CA GLN A 172 11.26 -6.48 -8.46
C GLN A 172 12.21 -7.33 -7.60
N ARG A 173 13.28 -7.91 -8.18
CA ARG A 173 14.28 -8.71 -7.43
C ARG A 173 15.13 -7.89 -6.47
N CYS A 174 15.01 -6.56 -6.48
CA CYS A 174 15.55 -5.72 -5.40
C CYS A 174 15.03 -6.15 -4.02
N ALA A 175 13.86 -6.79 -3.95
CA ALA A 175 13.30 -7.38 -2.73
C ALA A 175 14.20 -8.43 -2.04
N ALA A 176 15.16 -9.00 -2.76
CA ALA A 176 16.13 -9.95 -2.21
C ALA A 176 17.40 -9.28 -1.65
N ILE A 177 17.57 -7.96 -1.87
CA ILE A 177 18.69 -7.20 -1.30
C ILE A 177 18.32 -6.81 0.12
N ASP A 178 19.28 -6.98 1.04
CA ASP A 178 19.12 -6.55 2.42
C ASP A 178 18.79 -5.05 2.54
N ASP A 179 17.87 -4.71 3.45
CA ASP A 179 17.35 -3.36 3.62
C ASP A 179 18.47 -2.36 3.98
N GLU A 180 19.40 -2.73 4.86
CA GLU A 180 20.49 -1.84 5.29
C GLU A 180 21.48 -1.60 4.13
N THR A 181 21.71 -2.61 3.29
CA THR A 181 22.52 -2.46 2.06
C THR A 181 21.91 -1.43 1.11
N LEU A 182 20.58 -1.43 0.95
CA LEU A 182 19.87 -0.44 0.14
C LEU A 182 19.93 0.95 0.77
N VAL A 183 19.74 1.06 2.08
CA VAL A 183 19.85 2.32 2.83
C VAL A 183 21.24 2.93 2.68
N GLN A 184 22.30 2.13 2.81
CA GLN A 184 23.68 2.58 2.60
C GLN A 184 23.94 2.97 1.14
N THR A 185 23.36 2.24 0.20
CA THR A 185 23.54 2.51 -1.24
C THR A 185 22.92 3.84 -1.67
N TYR A 186 21.75 4.18 -1.14
CA TYR A 186 20.97 5.32 -1.61
C TYR A 186 20.98 6.52 -0.67
N GLY A 187 21.36 6.33 0.60
CA GLY A 187 21.42 7.37 1.60
C GLY A 187 20.28 7.25 2.62
N ARG A 188 20.64 7.28 3.90
CA ARG A 188 19.69 7.22 5.02
C ARG A 188 18.81 8.47 5.11
N ASP A 189 19.32 9.61 4.67
CA ASP A 189 18.60 10.88 4.53
C ASP A 189 17.41 10.81 3.56
N ARG A 190 17.44 9.86 2.63
CA ARG A 190 16.35 9.62 1.68
C ARG A 190 15.28 8.66 2.19
N VAL A 191 15.46 8.06 3.37
CA VAL A 191 14.47 7.16 3.98
C VAL A 191 13.36 8.01 4.60
N GLN A 192 12.14 7.82 4.12
CA GLN A 192 10.99 8.62 4.50
C GLN A 192 9.90 7.69 5.04
N VAL A 193 9.73 7.71 6.37
CA VAL A 193 8.74 6.90 7.08
C VAL A 193 7.43 7.67 7.13
N VAL A 194 6.34 7.04 6.69
CA VAL A 194 5.01 7.65 6.67
C VAL A 194 4.24 7.18 7.90
N THR A 195 4.13 8.05 8.90
CA THR A 195 3.30 7.86 10.10
C THR A 195 2.16 8.87 10.12
N GLY A 196 1.06 8.54 10.79
CA GLY A 196 0.00 9.49 11.06
C GLY A 196 -1.30 8.89 11.56
N ALA A 197 -2.26 9.78 11.81
CA ALA A 197 -3.58 9.40 12.30
C ALA A 197 -4.40 8.64 11.25
N ALA A 198 -5.44 7.94 11.70
CA ALA A 198 -6.45 7.37 10.83
C ALA A 198 -7.04 8.45 9.90
N GLY A 199 -7.10 8.14 8.62
CA GLY A 199 -7.50 9.06 7.55
C GLY A 199 -6.33 9.69 6.79
N LEU A 200 -5.09 9.64 7.31
CA LEU A 200 -3.92 10.12 6.57
C LEU A 200 -3.79 9.32 5.27
N GLY A 201 -3.61 10.05 4.17
CA GLY A 201 -3.31 9.45 2.87
C GLY A 201 -2.03 9.97 2.24
N PHE A 202 -1.48 9.12 1.38
CA PHE A 202 -0.26 9.34 0.63
C PHE A 202 -0.35 8.67 -0.74
N ALA A 203 0.52 9.06 -1.67
CA ALA A 203 0.62 8.44 -2.98
C ALA A 203 2.08 8.27 -3.37
N GLY A 204 2.36 7.27 -4.21
CA GLY A 204 3.71 6.94 -4.65
C GLY A 204 3.76 6.49 -6.10
N ASP A 205 4.88 6.80 -6.74
CA ASP A 205 5.35 6.07 -7.90
C ASP A 205 5.74 4.65 -7.43
N PRO A 206 5.10 3.58 -7.94
CA PRO A 206 5.43 2.22 -7.51
C PRO A 206 6.84 1.79 -7.90
N TYR A 207 7.48 2.47 -8.86
CA TYR A 207 8.88 2.26 -9.22
C TYR A 207 9.87 2.89 -8.22
N CYS A 208 9.39 3.75 -7.31
CA CYS A 208 10.16 4.19 -6.14
C CYS A 208 10.40 2.99 -5.22
N LEU A 209 11.62 2.82 -4.70
CA LEU A 209 11.87 1.79 -3.70
C LEU A 209 11.06 2.11 -2.45
N HIS A 210 10.25 1.14 -2.04
CA HIS A 210 9.35 1.29 -0.92
C HIS A 210 9.10 -0.03 -0.21
N LYS A 211 8.53 0.04 0.98
CA LYS A 211 8.11 -1.14 1.76
C LYS A 211 7.01 -0.79 2.75
N GLY A 212 6.19 -1.78 3.10
CA GLY A 212 5.58 -1.77 4.43
C GLY A 212 6.60 -2.25 5.46
N THR A 213 6.55 -1.77 6.69
CA THR A 213 7.28 -2.42 7.79
C THR A 213 6.37 -3.43 8.48
N VAL A 214 6.96 -4.37 9.23
CA VAL A 214 6.19 -5.36 10.00
C VAL A 214 5.63 -4.63 11.22
N PRO A 215 4.30 -4.63 11.45
CA PRO A 215 3.76 -4.13 12.71
C PRO A 215 4.31 -4.95 13.87
N THR A 216 4.61 -4.32 15.00
CA THR A 216 5.15 -4.97 16.21
C THR A 216 4.17 -4.85 17.38
N LYS A 217 3.31 -3.82 17.37
CA LYS A 217 2.39 -3.53 18.49
C LYS A 217 0.92 -3.72 18.13
N ASN A 218 0.39 -2.89 17.23
CA ASN A 218 -1.02 -2.93 16.84
C ASN A 218 -1.21 -3.31 15.37
N PRO A 219 -2.33 -3.96 15.00
CA PRO A 219 -2.67 -4.17 13.61
C PRO A 219 -2.93 -2.86 12.87
N ARG A 220 -2.54 -2.81 11.59
CA ARG A 220 -2.76 -1.66 10.70
C ARG A 220 -3.75 -2.01 9.61
N LEU A 221 -4.83 -1.24 9.49
CA LEU A 221 -5.74 -1.33 8.34
C LEU A 221 -5.35 -0.29 7.29
N LEU A 222 -5.03 -0.77 6.08
CA LEU A 222 -4.59 0.05 4.96
C LEU A 222 -5.54 -0.13 3.78
N LEU A 223 -5.94 0.98 3.18
CA LEU A 223 -6.55 1.02 1.85
C LEU A 223 -5.49 1.39 0.83
N GLN A 224 -5.43 0.66 -0.28
CA GLN A 224 -4.62 0.94 -1.46
C GLN A 224 -5.53 1.05 -2.69
N LEU A 225 -5.27 2.02 -3.56
CA LEU A 225 -5.88 2.16 -4.89
C LEU A 225 -4.76 2.31 -5.92
N GLU A 226 -4.87 1.62 -7.05
CA GLU A 226 -3.88 1.67 -8.13
C GLU A 226 -4.53 2.14 -9.43
N PHE A 227 -3.90 3.11 -10.07
CA PHE A 227 -4.33 3.68 -11.35
C PHE A 227 -3.21 3.57 -12.38
N GLY A 228 -3.57 3.35 -13.65
CA GLY A 228 -2.66 3.27 -14.78
C GLY A 228 -3.22 3.96 -16.01
N ILE A 229 -2.60 3.71 -17.15
CA ILE A 229 -2.97 4.32 -18.44
C ILE A 229 -3.84 3.39 -19.30
N THR A 230 -3.79 2.09 -19.06
CA THR A 230 -4.52 1.08 -19.84
C THR A 230 -5.16 0.03 -18.93
N PRO A 231 -6.41 -0.39 -19.18
CA PRO A 231 -7.08 -1.44 -18.41
C PRO A 231 -6.61 -2.85 -18.81
N TYR A 232 -5.33 -3.19 -18.63
CA TYR A 232 -4.91 -4.59 -18.75
C TYR A 232 -5.40 -5.39 -17.54
N ARG A 233 -5.85 -6.63 -17.75
CA ARG A 233 -6.03 -7.58 -16.63
C ARG A 233 -4.64 -7.96 -16.11
N ILE A 234 -4.25 -7.38 -14.99
CA ILE A 234 -2.99 -7.70 -14.32
C ILE A 234 -3.23 -8.96 -13.47
N TRP A 235 -2.65 -10.09 -13.87
CA TRP A 235 -2.75 -11.34 -13.12
C TRP A 235 -1.60 -11.41 -12.10
N TYR A 236 -1.89 -11.24 -10.82
CA TYR A 236 -1.02 -11.71 -9.74
C TYR A 236 -1.88 -12.38 -8.66
N PHE A 237 -1.48 -13.59 -8.29
CA PHE A 237 -2.00 -14.38 -7.17
C PHE A 237 -1.11 -14.15 -5.95
#